data_AF-R2RX41-F1
#
_entry.id   AF-R2RX41-F1
#
_cell.length_a   1.000
_cell.length_b   1.000
_cell.length_c   1.000
_cell.angle_alpha   90.00
_cell.angle_beta   90.00
_cell.angle_gamma   90.00
#
_symmetry.space_group_name_H-M   'P 1'
#
loop_
_entity.id
_entity.type
_entity.pdbx_description
1 polymer ?
#
loop_
_entity_poly.entity_id
_entity_poly.type
_entity_poly.pdbx_seq_one_letter_code
_entity_poly.pdbx_strand_id
1 'polypeptide(L)' 'MKENQYDQTEFFEKYRQFPRSVAGLQAAGEWHELRKLLPDFTDKRVLDIGCGFG' A
#
# COMPACT_ATOMS: atom_id res chain seq x y z
N MET A 1 13.63 20.24 12.58
CA MET A 1 13.47 18.83 12.15
C MET A 1 14.14 18.69 10.79
N LYS A 2 14.83 17.59 10.53
CA LYS A 2 15.39 17.31 9.20
C LYS A 2 14.23 17.11 8.22
N GLU A 3 14.26 17.75 7.06
CA GLU A 3 13.22 17.56 6.03
C GLU A 3 13.07 16.08 5.68
N ASN A 4 11.83 15.61 5.67
CA ASN A 4 11.50 14.26 5.27
C ASN A 4 11.28 14.24 3.76
N GLN A 5 12.05 13.40 3.04
CA GLN A 5 11.90 13.23 1.60
C GLN A 5 10.49 12.76 1.17
N TYR A 6 9.72 12.15 2.08
CA TYR A 6 8.35 11.73 1.83
C TYR A 6 7.34 12.89 1.78
N ASP A 7 7.72 14.08 2.26
CA ASP A 7 6.88 15.28 2.22
C ASP A 7 7.00 16.03 0.88
N GLN A 8 7.92 15.60 0.01
CA GLN A 8 8.13 16.20 -1.31
C GLN A 8 7.09 15.69 -2.31
N THR A 9 6.48 16.61 -3.06
CA THR A 9 5.43 16.27 -4.04
C THR A 9 5.97 15.37 -5.14
N GLU A 10 7.22 15.59 -5.56
CA GLU A 10 7.91 14.82 -6.59
C GLU A 10 8.06 13.34 -6.19
N PHE A 11 8.29 13.07 -4.90
CA PHE A 11 8.34 11.70 -4.39
C PHE A 11 6.99 11.01 -4.59
N PHE A 12 5.90 11.69 -4.20
CA PHE A 12 4.56 11.15 -4.33
C PHE A 12 4.15 10.92 -5.79
N GLU A 13 4.53 11.83 -6.69
CA GLU A 13 4.29 11.71 -8.14
C GLU A 13 4.99 10.50 -8.76
N LYS A 14 6.14 10.08 -8.21
CA LYS A 14 6.80 8.83 -8.61
C LYS A 14 6.17 7.62 -7.93
N TYR A 15 5.87 7.71 -6.65
CA TYR A 15 5.26 6.64 -5.87
C TYR A 15 3.93 6.14 -6.47
N ARG A 16 3.07 7.07 -6.92
CA ARG A 16 1.78 6.73 -7.55
C ARG A 16 1.91 5.98 -8.88
N GLN A 17 3.10 5.93 -9.48
CA GLN A 17 3.37 5.23 -10.75
C GLN A 17 3.82 3.79 -10.54
N PHE A 18 4.04 3.35 -9.30
CA PHE A 18 4.38 1.96 -9.04
C PHE A 18 3.30 1.01 -9.56
N PRO A 19 3.67 -0.17 -10.10
CA PRO A 19 2.70 -1.12 -10.64
C PRO A 19 1.56 -1.45 -9.67
N ARG A 20 1.85 -1.62 -8.37
CA ARG A 20 0.83 -1.81 -7.33
C ARG A 20 -0.12 -0.62 -7.19
N SER A 21 0.36 0.61 -7.34
CA SER A 21 -0.45 1.83 -7.29
C SER A 21 -1.40 1.95 -8.49
N VAL A 22 -1.05 1.37 -9.64
CA VAL A 22 -1.82 1.48 -10.90
C VAL A 22 -2.72 0.27 -11.14
N ALA A 23 -2.19 -0.95 -10.95
CA ALA A 23 -2.87 -2.21 -11.25
C ALA A 23 -3.35 -2.96 -9.99
N GLY A 24 -3.23 -2.35 -8.82
CA GLY A 24 -3.74 -2.90 -7.57
C GLY A 24 -3.01 -4.16 -7.11
N LEU A 25 -3.68 -4.96 -6.29
CA LEU A 25 -3.13 -6.19 -5.68
C LEU A 25 -2.61 -7.22 -6.70
N GLN A 26 -3.09 -7.19 -7.94
CA GLN A 26 -2.61 -8.06 -9.02
C GLN A 26 -1.15 -7.78 -9.39
N ALA A 27 -0.69 -6.54 -9.17
CA ALA A 27 0.69 -6.12 -9.40
C ALA A 27 1.51 -6.02 -8.09
N ALA A 28 0.95 -6.41 -6.94
CA ALA A 28 1.75 -6.63 -5.73
C ALA A 28 2.31 -8.04 -5.73
N GLY A 29 3.62 -8.17 -6.01
CA GLY A 29 4.31 -9.46 -6.05
C GLY A 29 4.04 -10.31 -4.80
N GLU A 30 4.17 -9.73 -3.61
CA GLU A 30 4.01 -10.44 -2.33
C GLU A 30 2.55 -10.76 -1.95
N TRP A 31 1.55 -10.20 -2.65
CA TRP A 31 0.16 -10.27 -2.19
C TRP A 31 -0.37 -11.71 -2.06
N HIS A 32 -0.02 -12.56 -3.01
CA HIS A 32 -0.50 -13.94 -3.04
C HIS A 32 0.00 -14.77 -1.85
N GLU A 33 1.20 -14.46 -1.33
CA GLU A 33 1.75 -15.09 -0.13
C GLU A 33 1.16 -14.44 1.13
N LEU A 34 1.14 -13.10 1.22
CA LEU A 34 0.57 -12.39 2.37
C LEU A 34 -0.88 -12.80 2.63
N ARG A 35 -1.70 -12.91 1.59
CA ARG A 35 -3.11 -13.29 1.68
C ARG A 35 -3.32 -14.63 2.39
N LYS A 36 -2.36 -15.57 2.29
CA LYS A 36 -2.44 -16.89 2.96
C LYS A 36 -2.30 -16.78 4.47
N LEU A 37 -1.67 -15.71 4.96
CA LEU A 37 -1.42 -15.47 6.38
C LEU A 37 -2.55 -14.67 7.05
N LEU A 38 -3.39 -14.00 6.25
CA LEU A 38 -4.47 -13.17 6.77
C LEU A 38 -5.60 -14.05 7.33
N PRO A 39 -6.15 -13.71 8.51
CA PRO A 39 -7.30 -14.41 9.07
C PRO A 39 -8.59 -14.05 8.32
N ASP A 40 -9.68 -14.76 8.65
CA ASP A 40 -11.02 -14.27 8.33
C ASP A 40 -11.29 -12.95 9.07
N PHE A 41 -11.87 -11.98 8.36
CA PHE A 41 -12.18 -10.64 8.87
C PHE A 41 -13.66 -10.43 9.15
N THR A 42 -14.50 -11.46 9.00
CA THR A 42 -15.93 -11.39 9.33
C THR A 42 -16.12 -10.84 10.77
N ASP A 43 -16.98 -9.83 10.90
CA ASP A 43 -17.27 -9.10 12.14
C ASP A 43 -16.06 -8.42 12.84
N LYS A 44 -14.95 -8.23 12.12
CA LYS A 44 -13.78 -7.48 12.62
C LYS A 44 -13.78 -6.04 12.12
N ARG A 45 -13.26 -5.15 12.95
CA ARG A 45 -12.90 -3.78 12.54
C ARG A 45 -11.42 -3.75 12.20
N VAL A 46 -11.08 -3.36 10.98
CA VAL A 46 -9.70 -3.32 10.48
C VAL A 46 -9.31 -1.87 10.22
N LEU A 47 -8.10 -1.50 10.63
CA LEU A 47 -7.47 -0.23 10.31
C LEU A 47 -6.27 -0.52 9.41
N ASP A 48 -6.30 0.02 8.20
CA ASP A 48 -5.18 -0.04 7.27
C ASP A 48 -4.50 1.34 7.24
N ILE A 49 -3.23 1.38 7.66
CA ILE A 49 -2.46 2.62 7.81
C ILE A 49 -1.43 2.70 6.70
N GLY A 50 -1.48 3.77 5.93
CA GLY A 50 -0.60 3.93 4.77
C GLY A 50 -1.03 3.07 3.59
N CYS A 51 -2.34 2.79 3.45
CA CYS A 51 -2.92 1.99 2.36
C CYS A 51 -2.69 2.58 0.96
N GLY A 52 -2.27 3.86 0.88
CA GLY A 52 -1.99 4.52 -0.39
C GLY A 52 -3.24 4.56 -1.28
N PHE A 53 -3.26 3.72 -2.32
CA PHE A 53 -4.33 3.63 -3.30
C PHE A 53 -5.30 2.45 -3.07
N GLY A 54 -5.23 1.78 -1.91
CA GLY A 54 -6.10 0.68 -1.53
C GLY A 54 -5.36 -0.61 -1.27
#